data_AF-A0A9C8L962-F1
#
_entry.id   AF-A0A9C8L962-F1
#
_cell.length_a   1.000
_cell.length_b   1.000
_cell.length_c   1.000
_cell.angle_alpha   90.00
_cell.angle_beta   90.00
_cell.angle_gamma   90.00
#
_symmetry.space_group_name_H-M   'P 1'
#
loop_
_entity.id
_entity.type
_entity.pdbx_description
1 polymer ?
#
loop_
_entity_poly.entity_id
_entity_poly.type
_entity_poly.pdbx_seq_one_letter_code
_entity_poly.pdbx_strand_id
1 'polypeptide(L)'
;MAERGAGRIVRLPDEDGDGVSDGIQVVAEGLNAPSSIAFFKDGSLYVGETTRILRLSDPDGDGVFQEREVVIEGLPNGGHTTRTVLFSPDWRALFVSIGSSCNVCVEEDERRAAIVRYDPDGGNGEIFARGLRNAVGVYLLNKLESCGRSPDRATAGTVRRPARASLPRFIEMIRPAYVGRFSITDTFSTESANPLRAGV
;
A
#
# COMPACT_ATOMS: atom_id res chain seq x y z
N MET A 1 2.88 -5.18 9.93
CA MET A 1 3.69 -5.87 8.91
C MET A 1 2.99 -7.15 8.48
N ALA A 2 3.04 -7.51 7.19
CA ALA A 2 2.51 -8.77 6.68
C ALA A 2 3.61 -9.84 6.58
N GLU A 3 3.45 -10.95 7.30
CA GLU A 3 4.37 -12.09 7.22
C GLU A 3 3.81 -13.15 6.28
N ARG A 4 4.09 -12.97 4.97
CA ARG A 4 3.53 -13.78 3.89
C ARG A 4 3.67 -15.29 4.11
N GLY A 5 4.87 -15.74 4.51
CA GLY A 5 5.15 -17.17 4.69
C GLY A 5 4.44 -17.80 5.89
N ALA A 6 4.19 -17.01 6.94
CA ALA A 6 3.51 -17.46 8.15
C ALA A 6 1.99 -17.25 8.10
N GLY A 7 1.47 -16.59 7.06
CA GLY A 7 0.03 -16.35 6.92
C GLY A 7 -0.53 -15.45 8.02
N ARG A 8 0.22 -14.43 8.45
CA ARG A 8 -0.20 -13.55 9.56
C ARG A 8 0.18 -12.09 9.36
N ILE A 9 -0.57 -11.20 10.00
CA ILE A 9 -0.23 -9.80 10.20
C ILE A 9 0.26 -9.64 11.64
N VAL A 10 1.37 -8.92 11.78
CA VAL A 10 1.95 -8.59 13.08
C VAL A 10 2.02 -7.07 13.27
N ARG A 11 1.88 -6.61 14.51
CA ARG A 11 2.25 -5.26 14.92
C ARG A 11 3.53 -5.29 15.75
N LEU A 12 4.24 -4.17 15.73
CA LEU A 12 5.50 -3.95 16.43
C LEU A 12 5.26 -2.78 17.40
N PRO A 13 4.74 -3.05 18.61
CA PRO A 13 4.48 -2.00 19.58
C PRO A 13 5.80 -1.42 20.11
N ASP A 14 5.74 -0.13 20.41
CA ASP A 14 6.77 0.66 21.07
C ASP A 14 6.05 1.31 22.27
N GLU A 15 6.08 0.62 23.41
CA GLU A 15 5.36 0.98 24.61
C GLU A 15 6.09 2.05 25.43
N ASP A 16 7.43 2.09 25.33
CA ASP A 16 8.26 3.08 26.04
C ASP A 16 8.56 4.36 25.23
N GLY A 17 8.29 4.34 23.93
CA GLY A 17 8.38 5.48 23.03
C GLY A 17 9.81 5.81 22.58
N ASP A 18 10.72 4.84 22.64
CA ASP A 18 12.12 5.01 22.24
C ASP A 18 12.37 4.86 20.72
N GLY A 19 11.34 4.45 19.97
CA GLY A 19 11.40 4.19 18.53
C GLY A 19 11.88 2.79 18.16
N VAL A 20 12.08 1.90 19.13
CA VAL A 20 12.42 0.50 18.99
C VAL A 20 11.20 -0.35 19.35
N SER A 21 11.09 -1.52 18.71
CA SER A 21 9.98 -2.44 18.97
C SER A 21 10.23 -3.23 20.26
N ASP A 22 9.26 -3.25 21.17
CA ASP A 22 9.30 -4.03 22.42
C ASP A 22 8.93 -5.51 22.22
N GLY A 23 8.37 -5.84 21.06
CA GLY A 23 8.10 -7.21 20.70
C GLY A 23 7.39 -7.35 19.36
N ILE A 24 7.00 -8.59 19.05
CA ILE A 24 6.16 -8.89 17.90
C ILE A 24 4.84 -9.41 18.44
N GLN A 25 3.75 -8.80 18.02
CA GLN A 25 2.41 -9.25 18.37
C GLN A 25 1.61 -9.59 17.13
N VAL A 26 1.04 -10.79 17.11
CA VAL A 26 0.14 -11.23 16.03
C VAL A 26 -1.21 -10.55 16.20
N VAL A 27 -1.69 -9.88 15.15
CA VAL A 27 -2.99 -9.17 15.15
C VAL A 27 -4.02 -9.84 14.25
N ALA A 28 -3.57 -10.68 13.32
CA ALA A 28 -4.41 -11.55 12.51
C ALA A 28 -3.58 -12.73 11.98
N GLU A 29 -4.18 -13.90 11.91
CA GLU A 29 -3.56 -15.14 11.41
C GLU A 29 -4.54 -15.96 10.57
N GLY A 30 -4.06 -17.08 10.01
CA GLY A 30 -4.86 -17.93 9.12
C GLY A 30 -5.04 -17.34 7.72
N LEU A 31 -4.14 -16.44 7.32
CA LEU A 31 -4.21 -15.69 6.08
C LEU A 31 -3.49 -16.42 4.94
N ASN A 32 -4.03 -16.33 3.73
CA ASN A 32 -3.46 -16.91 2.52
C ASN A 32 -2.42 -15.98 1.89
N ALA A 33 -1.17 -16.16 2.31
CA ALA A 33 -0.02 -15.44 1.78
C ALA A 33 -0.25 -13.91 1.70
N PRO A 34 -0.55 -13.26 2.84
CA PRO A 34 -0.80 -11.82 2.88
C PRO A 34 0.44 -11.06 2.42
N SER A 35 0.26 -10.08 1.54
CA SER A 35 1.36 -9.40 0.86
C SER A 35 1.35 -7.88 1.02
N SER A 36 0.21 -7.29 1.34
CA SER A 36 0.04 -5.86 1.52
C SER A 36 -1.06 -5.58 2.53
N ILE A 37 -0.95 -4.45 3.22
CA ILE A 37 -1.94 -3.96 4.17
C ILE A 37 -2.18 -2.46 3.97
N ALA A 38 -3.42 -2.02 4.17
CA ALA A 38 -3.79 -0.61 4.17
C ALA A 38 -4.87 -0.34 5.22
N PHE A 39 -4.64 0.67 6.07
CA PHE A 39 -5.69 1.15 6.96
C PHE A 39 -6.74 1.95 6.19
N PHE A 40 -8.00 1.74 6.53
CA PHE A 40 -9.11 2.58 6.10
C PHE A 40 -9.43 3.63 7.17
N LYS A 41 -10.11 4.70 6.79
CA LYS A 41 -10.42 5.85 7.67
C LYS A 41 -11.21 5.51 8.94
N ASP A 42 -11.87 4.36 8.98
CA ASP A 42 -12.65 3.88 10.13
C ASP A 42 -11.83 2.98 11.09
N GLY A 43 -10.53 2.79 10.80
CA GLY A 43 -9.65 1.91 11.56
C GLY A 43 -9.59 0.46 11.07
N SER A 44 -10.41 0.07 10.08
CA SER A 44 -10.34 -1.25 9.48
C SER A 44 -9.00 -1.46 8.76
N LEU A 45 -8.51 -2.70 8.73
CA LEU A 45 -7.30 -3.08 8.01
C LEU A 45 -7.66 -3.92 6.79
N TYR A 46 -7.34 -3.41 5.60
CA TYR A 46 -7.49 -4.15 4.35
C TYR A 46 -6.22 -4.95 4.09
N VAL A 47 -6.36 -6.23 3.77
CA VAL A 47 -5.25 -7.16 3.57
C VAL A 47 -5.33 -7.77 2.18
N GLY A 48 -4.26 -7.59 1.40
CA GLY A 48 -4.10 -8.20 0.09
C GLY A 48 -3.55 -9.62 0.17
N GLU A 49 -4.43 -10.62 0.03
CA GLU A 49 -4.08 -12.03 -0.12
C GLU A 49 -4.00 -12.44 -1.59
N THR A 50 -3.43 -13.61 -1.88
CA THR A 50 -3.15 -14.03 -3.27
C THR A 50 -4.36 -13.94 -4.22
N THR A 51 -5.54 -14.33 -3.74
CA THR A 51 -6.77 -14.44 -4.55
C THR A 51 -7.94 -13.59 -4.06
N ARG A 52 -7.74 -12.79 -3.01
CA ARG A 52 -8.81 -11.99 -2.40
C ARG A 52 -8.26 -10.82 -1.60
N ILE A 53 -9.12 -9.84 -1.34
CA ILE A 53 -8.86 -8.76 -0.38
C ILE A 53 -9.78 -8.98 0.82
N LEU A 54 -9.19 -9.01 2.00
CA LEU A 54 -9.91 -9.08 3.27
C LEU A 54 -10.01 -7.71 3.91
N ARG A 55 -11.09 -7.44 4.61
CA ARG A 55 -11.22 -6.36 5.58
C ARG A 55 -11.27 -6.97 6.98
N LEU A 56 -10.39 -6.49 7.84
CA LEU A 56 -10.33 -6.84 9.25
C LEU A 56 -10.85 -5.66 10.07
N SER A 57 -11.80 -5.91 10.96
CA SER A 57 -12.45 -4.89 11.79
C SER A 57 -12.52 -5.33 13.26
N ASP A 58 -12.98 -4.40 14.10
CA ASP A 58 -13.17 -4.59 15.53
C ASP A 58 -11.90 -5.12 16.25
N PRO A 59 -10.82 -4.33 16.31
CA PRO A 59 -9.65 -4.72 17.10
C PRO A 59 -9.98 -4.68 18.59
N ASP A 60 -9.60 -5.72 19.32
CA ASP A 60 -9.70 -5.74 20.78
C ASP A 60 -8.67 -4.80 21.45
N GLY A 61 -8.64 -4.78 22.78
CA GLY A 61 -7.69 -3.97 23.55
C GLY A 61 -6.22 -4.27 23.25
N ASP A 62 -5.94 -5.48 22.76
CA ASP A 62 -4.62 -5.94 22.36
C ASP A 62 -4.36 -5.73 20.86
N GLY A 63 -5.30 -5.10 20.14
CA GLY A 63 -5.18 -4.80 18.71
C GLY A 63 -5.38 -6.01 17.80
N VAL A 64 -5.89 -7.14 18.32
CA VAL A 64 -6.23 -8.33 17.53
C VAL A 64 -7.59 -8.10 16.88
N PHE A 65 -7.66 -8.23 15.56
CA PHE A 65 -8.90 -8.04 14.81
C PHE A 65 -9.84 -9.23 14.99
N GLN A 66 -11.06 -8.95 15.46
CA GLN A 66 -12.06 -9.98 15.76
C GLN A 66 -12.89 -10.35 14.54
N GLU A 67 -13.18 -9.37 13.68
CA GLU A 67 -14.04 -9.54 12.51
C GLU A 67 -13.25 -9.68 11.21
N ARG A 68 -13.77 -10.50 10.29
CA ARG A 68 -13.18 -10.78 8.98
C ARG A 68 -14.24 -10.78 7.90
N GLU A 69 -14.07 -9.93 6.90
CA GLU A 69 -14.94 -9.81 5.74
C GLU A 69 -14.11 -10.01 4.45
N VAL A 70 -14.62 -10.79 3.50
CA VAL A 70 -14.05 -10.87 2.14
C VAL A 70 -14.70 -9.77 1.32
N VAL A 71 -13.96 -8.67 1.04
CA VAL A 71 -14.49 -7.54 0.27
C VAL A 71 -14.33 -7.75 -1.24
N ILE A 72 -13.25 -8.40 -1.66
CA ILE A 72 -13.02 -8.75 -3.07
C ILE A 72 -12.58 -10.20 -3.12
N GLU A 73 -13.26 -11.02 -3.92
CA GLU A 73 -12.93 -12.42 -4.14
C GLU A 73 -12.58 -12.71 -5.61
N GLY A 74 -11.97 -13.86 -5.87
CA GLY A 74 -11.75 -14.35 -7.24
C GLY A 74 -10.71 -13.55 -8.02
N LEU A 75 -9.71 -12.97 -7.34
CA LEU A 75 -8.55 -12.38 -8.01
C LEU A 75 -7.71 -13.50 -8.66
N PRO A 76 -7.18 -13.28 -9.87
CA PRO A 76 -6.52 -14.34 -10.62
C PRO A 76 -5.24 -14.82 -9.91
N ASN A 77 -4.99 -16.13 -9.91
CA ASN A 77 -3.80 -16.76 -9.29
C ASN A 77 -2.77 -17.24 -10.34
N GLY A 78 -1.51 -17.40 -9.93
CA GLY A 78 -0.36 -17.77 -10.76
C GLY A 78 0.69 -16.65 -10.86
N GLY A 79 1.95 -17.00 -11.15
CA GLY A 79 3.02 -16.02 -11.35
C GLY A 79 3.22 -15.06 -10.18
N HIS A 80 3.08 -13.77 -10.43
CA HIS A 80 3.23 -12.73 -9.41
C HIS A 80 1.96 -12.64 -8.54
N THR A 81 2.05 -13.21 -7.33
CA THR A 81 0.89 -13.39 -6.42
C THR A 81 0.62 -12.23 -5.47
N THR A 82 1.48 -11.21 -5.40
CA THR A 82 1.28 -10.08 -4.48
C THR A 82 0.09 -9.23 -4.90
N ARG A 83 -0.67 -8.74 -3.93
CA ARG A 83 -1.81 -7.83 -4.12
C ARG A 83 -1.60 -6.57 -3.32
N THR A 84 -0.99 -5.56 -3.94
CA THR A 84 -0.80 -4.27 -3.27
C THR A 84 -2.13 -3.55 -3.18
N VAL A 85 -2.51 -3.16 -1.97
CA VAL A 85 -3.74 -2.41 -1.68
C VAL A 85 -3.40 -0.99 -1.26
N LEU A 86 -4.13 0.00 -1.78
CA LEU A 86 -4.01 1.38 -1.36
C LEU A 86 -5.32 2.14 -1.57
N PHE A 87 -5.63 3.05 -0.66
CA PHE A 87 -6.81 3.91 -0.78
C PHE A 87 -6.47 5.23 -1.45
N SER A 88 -7.44 5.78 -2.18
CA SER A 88 -7.39 7.17 -2.58
C SER A 88 -7.39 8.11 -1.36
N PRO A 89 -6.80 9.32 -1.47
CA PRO A 89 -6.78 10.30 -0.37
C PRO A 89 -8.16 10.72 0.13
N ASP A 90 -9.18 10.63 -0.73
CA ASP A 90 -10.58 10.92 -0.41
C ASP A 90 -11.38 9.68 0.05
N TRP A 91 -10.72 8.52 0.16
CA TRP A 91 -11.27 7.25 0.64
C TRP A 91 -12.42 6.70 -0.21
N ARG A 92 -12.55 7.14 -1.45
CA ARG A 92 -13.61 6.72 -2.39
C ARG A 92 -13.20 5.57 -3.30
N ALA A 93 -11.91 5.26 -3.37
CA ALA A 93 -11.41 4.23 -4.25
C ALA A 93 -10.38 3.36 -3.51
N LEU A 94 -10.50 2.05 -3.70
CA LEU A 94 -9.50 1.06 -3.36
C LEU A 94 -8.79 0.64 -4.65
N PHE A 95 -7.48 0.86 -4.73
CA PHE A 95 -6.66 0.37 -5.82
C PHE A 95 -6.01 -0.94 -5.42
N VAL A 96 -6.06 -1.92 -6.33
CA VAL A 96 -5.44 -3.23 -6.17
C VAL A 96 -4.51 -3.48 -7.34
N SER A 97 -3.21 -3.60 -7.06
CA SER A 97 -2.22 -4.03 -8.05
C SER A 97 -2.19 -5.54 -8.15
N ILE A 98 -2.30 -6.07 -9.37
CA ILE A 98 -2.34 -7.49 -9.66
C ILE A 98 -1.29 -7.78 -10.72
N GLY A 99 -0.20 -8.44 -10.30
CA GLY A 99 0.90 -8.79 -11.19
C GLY A 99 0.51 -9.82 -12.27
N SER A 100 1.36 -9.94 -13.29
CA SER A 100 1.22 -10.86 -14.42
C SER A 100 1.20 -12.32 -14.01
N SER A 101 0.63 -13.17 -14.86
CA SER A 101 0.61 -14.63 -14.66
C SER A 101 1.98 -15.29 -14.89
N CYS A 102 2.88 -14.67 -15.65
CA CYS A 102 4.24 -15.16 -15.87
C CYS A 102 5.24 -14.05 -16.25
N ASN A 103 6.44 -14.42 -16.67
CA ASN A 103 7.48 -13.49 -17.13
C ASN A 103 7.14 -12.81 -18.47
N VAL A 104 6.68 -13.58 -19.46
CA VAL A 104 6.28 -13.09 -20.80
C VAL A 104 5.06 -13.91 -21.27
N CYS A 105 3.86 -13.42 -20.95
CA CYS A 105 2.61 -14.09 -21.28
C CYS A 105 1.61 -13.12 -21.91
N VAL A 106 0.72 -13.68 -22.73
CA VAL A 106 -0.54 -13.03 -23.07
C VAL A 106 -1.52 -13.38 -21.95
N GLU A 107 -2.04 -12.37 -21.27
CA GLU A 107 -2.91 -12.57 -20.11
C GLU A 107 -4.33 -12.97 -20.55
N GLU A 108 -4.91 -13.98 -19.89
CA GLU A 108 -6.30 -14.40 -20.10
C GLU A 108 -7.30 -13.57 -19.27
N ASP A 109 -6.88 -13.13 -18.08
CA ASP A 109 -7.66 -12.25 -17.21
C ASP A 109 -7.16 -10.82 -17.33
N GLU A 110 -8.04 -9.90 -17.73
CA GLU A 110 -7.70 -8.49 -17.94
C GLU A 110 -7.19 -7.76 -16.69
N ARG A 111 -7.47 -8.32 -15.51
CA ARG A 111 -6.99 -7.79 -14.23
C ARG A 111 -5.52 -8.12 -14.00
N ARG A 112 -4.89 -8.96 -14.82
CA ARG A 112 -3.45 -9.25 -14.74
C ARG A 112 -2.62 -8.14 -15.35
N ALA A 113 -1.41 -8.00 -14.80
CA ALA A 113 -0.48 -6.94 -15.16
C ALA A 113 -1.16 -5.55 -15.16
N ALA A 114 -1.98 -5.31 -14.14
CA ALA A 114 -2.86 -4.16 -14.08
C ALA A 114 -3.03 -3.65 -12.65
N ILE A 115 -3.46 -2.40 -12.56
CA ILE A 115 -4.03 -1.82 -11.35
C ILE A 115 -5.52 -1.69 -11.59
N VAL A 116 -6.30 -2.28 -10.71
CA VAL A 116 -7.77 -2.24 -10.74
C VAL A 116 -8.25 -1.32 -9.64
N ARG A 117 -9.17 -0.42 -9.98
CA ARG A 117 -9.87 0.45 -9.04
C ARG A 117 -11.19 -0.22 -8.67
N TYR A 118 -11.47 -0.30 -7.38
CA TYR A 118 -12.74 -0.72 -6.81
C TYR A 118 -13.29 0.39 -5.92
N ASP A 119 -14.56 0.30 -5.57
CA ASP A 119 -15.08 0.97 -4.39
C ASP A 119 -14.54 0.29 -3.12
N PRO A 120 -14.54 0.97 -1.94
CA PRO A 120 -13.99 0.39 -0.71
C PRO A 120 -14.68 -0.91 -0.27
N ASP A 121 -15.94 -1.11 -0.63
CA ASP A 121 -16.70 -2.34 -0.37
C ASP A 121 -16.38 -3.47 -1.38
N GLY A 122 -15.48 -3.23 -2.34
CA GLY A 122 -15.11 -4.17 -3.38
C GLY A 122 -15.99 -4.12 -4.63
N GLY A 123 -16.99 -3.23 -4.67
CA GLY A 123 -17.84 -3.02 -5.83
C GLY A 123 -17.14 -2.30 -7.00
N ASN A 124 -17.82 -2.24 -8.14
CA ASN A 124 -17.49 -1.38 -9.28
C ASN A 124 -16.03 -1.47 -9.78
N GLY A 125 -15.51 -2.69 -9.84
CA GLY A 125 -14.16 -2.96 -10.35
C GLY A 125 -13.95 -2.47 -11.79
N GLU A 126 -12.98 -1.58 -11.97
CA GLU A 126 -12.59 -0.99 -13.26
C GLU A 126 -11.08 -1.03 -13.43
N ILE A 127 -10.60 -1.36 -14.63
CA ILE A 127 -9.17 -1.32 -14.90
C ILE A 127 -8.67 0.13 -14.97
N PHE A 128 -7.81 0.52 -14.04
CA PHE A 128 -7.24 1.85 -13.95
C PHE A 128 -5.97 2.01 -14.80
N ALA A 129 -5.11 0.98 -14.81
CA ALA A 129 -3.89 0.93 -15.61
C ALA A 129 -3.58 -0.51 -16.03
N ARG A 130 -2.96 -0.71 -17.21
CA ARG A 130 -2.57 -2.02 -17.77
C ARG A 130 -1.11 -1.99 -18.24
N GLY A 131 -0.54 -3.17 -18.45
CA GLY A 131 0.84 -3.35 -18.94
C GLY A 131 1.90 -3.35 -17.84
N LEU A 132 1.48 -3.48 -16.57
CA LEU A 132 2.32 -3.40 -15.38
C LEU A 132 2.69 -4.81 -14.91
N ARG A 133 3.82 -5.37 -15.40
CA ARG A 133 4.20 -6.77 -15.14
C ARG A 133 4.10 -7.18 -13.67
N ASN A 134 4.64 -6.39 -12.75
CA ASN A 134 4.59 -6.67 -11.31
C ASN A 134 4.77 -5.40 -10.47
N ALA A 135 3.76 -4.50 -10.48
CA ALA A 135 3.80 -3.24 -9.74
C ALA A 135 3.53 -3.46 -8.24
N VAL A 136 4.55 -3.90 -7.49
CA VAL A 136 4.43 -4.15 -6.03
C VAL A 136 4.45 -2.85 -5.23
N GLY A 137 5.35 -1.92 -5.58
CA GLY A 137 5.45 -0.61 -4.94
C GLY A 137 4.59 0.41 -5.67
N VAL A 138 3.52 0.88 -5.02
CA VAL A 138 2.63 1.90 -5.56
C VAL A 138 2.32 2.92 -4.46
N TYR A 139 2.36 4.20 -4.80
CA TYR A 139 1.92 5.28 -3.93
C TYR A 139 1.16 6.32 -4.75
N LEU A 140 0.18 6.97 -4.14
CA LEU A 140 -0.57 8.05 -4.77
C LEU A 140 0.06 9.38 -4.40
N LEU A 141 0.40 10.16 -5.43
CA LEU A 141 0.83 11.54 -5.27
C LEU A 141 -0.37 12.47 -5.29
N ASN A 142 -0.49 13.29 -4.24
CA ASN A 142 -1.33 14.48 -4.30
C ASN A 142 -0.60 15.52 -5.14
N LYS A 143 -1.25 15.99 -6.21
CA LYS A 143 -0.70 17.03 -7.08
C LYS A 143 -0.75 18.40 -6.39
N LEU A 144 0.13 18.59 -5.42
CA LEU A 144 0.65 19.90 -4.99
C LEU A 144 2.14 20.02 -5.31
N GLU A 145 2.85 18.91 -5.50
CA GLU A 145 4.23 18.90 -5.96
C GLU A 145 4.28 18.53 -7.43
N SER A 146 4.18 19.54 -8.30
CA SER A 146 4.57 19.35 -9.70
C SER A 146 6.04 18.93 -9.72
N CYS A 147 6.32 17.80 -10.38
CA CYS A 147 7.64 17.41 -10.87
C CYS A 147 8.44 18.67 -11.25
N GLY A 148 9.50 18.95 -10.50
CA GLY A 148 10.16 20.26 -10.48
C GLY A 148 10.52 20.77 -11.87
N ARG A 149 10.01 21.96 -12.22
CA ARG A 149 10.82 22.88 -13.01
C ARG A 149 12.06 23.19 -12.18
N SER A 150 13.23 22.98 -12.77
CA SER A 150 14.53 23.33 -12.19
C SER A 150 14.47 24.74 -11.58
N PRO A 151 14.74 24.92 -10.28
CA PRO A 151 14.96 26.26 -9.76
C PRO A 151 16.33 26.70 -10.25
N ASP A 152 16.34 27.62 -11.21
CA ASP A 152 17.51 28.42 -11.51
C ASP A 152 17.99 29.09 -10.20
N ARG A 153 19.31 29.06 -10.03
CA ARG A 153 20.07 29.85 -9.05
C ARG A 153 19.45 31.24 -8.84
N ALA A 154 19.12 31.59 -7.60
CA ALA A 154 19.73 32.72 -6.89
C ALA A 154 19.06 33.04 -5.54
N THR A 155 19.95 33.36 -4.60
CA THR A 155 19.79 34.24 -3.42
C THR A 155 19.20 33.67 -2.13
N ALA A 156 20.12 33.47 -1.18
CA ALA A 156 19.88 33.32 0.24
C ALA A 156 19.08 34.51 0.80
N GLY A 157 18.06 34.20 1.61
CA GLY A 157 17.29 35.15 2.40
C GLY A 157 16.91 34.51 3.73
N THR A 158 17.54 35.00 4.79
CA THR A 158 17.36 34.57 6.19
C THR A 158 15.93 34.80 6.66
N VAL A 159 15.23 33.76 7.15
CA VAL A 159 13.97 33.93 7.90
C VAL A 159 14.10 33.28 9.28
N ARG A 160 13.94 34.12 10.31
CA ARG A 160 14.01 33.78 11.74
C ARG A 160 12.84 32.90 12.18
N ARG A 161 13.11 31.98 13.11
CA ARG A 161 12.12 31.19 13.87
C ARG A 161 11.39 32.05 14.91
N PRO A 162 10.09 31.85 15.15
CA PRO A 162 9.49 32.07 16.47
C PRO A 162 9.24 30.74 17.21
N ALA A 163 9.01 30.88 18.52
CA ALA A 163 9.23 29.90 19.56
C ALA A 163 8.20 28.76 19.69
N ARG A 164 8.64 27.72 20.43
CA ARG A 164 7.89 26.55 20.91
C ARG A 164 6.65 26.97 21.72
N ALA A 165 5.50 26.35 21.44
CA ALA A 165 4.40 26.23 22.39
C ALA A 165 4.12 24.73 22.62
N SER A 166 4.05 24.34 23.89
CA SER A 166 3.75 23.00 24.37
C SER A 166 2.24 22.80 24.52
N LEU A 167 1.69 21.73 23.95
CA LEU A 167 0.34 21.22 24.26
C LEU A 167 0.40 19.67 24.38
N PRO A 168 -0.38 19.06 25.28
CA PRO A 168 -0.33 17.62 25.52
C PRO A 168 -1.23 16.80 24.56
N ARG A 169 -0.99 15.48 24.64
CA ARG A 169 -1.47 14.32 23.86
C ARG A 169 -2.90 14.32 23.30
N PHE A 170 -2.98 13.58 22.18
CA PHE A 170 -4.11 12.83 21.65
C PHE A 170 -5.17 13.64 20.88
N ILE A 171 -5.34 13.27 19.60
CA ILE A 171 -6.40 13.69 18.68
C ILE A 171 -6.17 15.06 18.02
N GLU A 172 -5.29 15.10 17.01
CA GLU A 172 -5.51 16.03 15.89
C GLU A 172 -6.16 15.27 14.73
N MET A 173 -7.48 15.45 14.66
CA MET A 173 -8.32 15.06 13.55
C MET A 173 -7.80 15.63 12.23
N ILE A 174 -7.66 14.73 11.27
CA ILE A 174 -7.51 14.95 9.84
C ILE A 174 -8.48 16.06 9.39
N ARG A 175 -7.94 17.23 9.03
CA ARG A 175 -8.70 18.25 8.30
C ARG A 175 -8.77 17.84 6.82
N PRO A 176 -9.96 17.68 6.21
CA PRO A 176 -10.06 17.37 4.80
C PRO A 176 -10.05 18.66 3.99
N ALA A 177 -9.15 18.78 3.03
CA ALA A 177 -9.37 19.73 1.95
C ALA A 177 -8.63 19.31 0.67
N TYR A 178 -9.39 19.31 -0.42
CA TYR A 178 -9.00 19.39 -1.83
C TYR A 178 -8.87 18.10 -2.66
N VAL A 179 -9.66 18.12 -3.74
CA VAL A 179 -9.73 17.15 -4.83
C VAL A 179 -8.60 17.45 -5.83
N GLY A 180 -7.80 16.45 -6.18
CA GLY A 180 -6.72 16.57 -7.16
C GLY A 180 -6.56 15.32 -8.02
N ARG A 181 -6.14 15.50 -9.28
CA ARG A 181 -5.90 14.42 -10.26
C ARG A 181 -4.62 13.63 -9.95
N PHE A 182 -4.69 12.32 -10.18
CA PHE A 182 -3.69 11.30 -9.87
C PHE A 182 -2.56 11.18 -10.91
N SER A 183 -1.36 10.84 -10.46
CA SER A 183 -0.25 10.36 -11.29
C SER A 183 0.42 9.19 -10.55
N ILE A 184 0.63 8.07 -11.23
CA ILE A 184 1.42 6.93 -10.73
C ILE A 184 2.83 7.10 -11.28
N THR A 185 3.85 6.98 -10.43
CA THR A 185 5.25 6.95 -10.85
C THR A 185 5.82 5.57 -10.54
N ASP A 186 6.11 4.78 -11.59
CA ASP A 186 6.79 3.51 -11.44
C ASP A 186 8.26 3.75 -11.05
N THR A 187 8.65 3.27 -9.88
CA THR A 187 10.07 3.11 -9.54
C THR A 187 10.52 1.76 -10.09
N PHE A 188 11.20 1.78 -11.24
CA PHE A 188 11.85 0.59 -11.78
C PHE A 188 12.99 0.18 -10.84
N SER A 189 12.82 -0.92 -10.12
CA SER A 189 13.93 -1.62 -9.48
C SER A 189 14.58 -2.51 -10.54
N THR A 190 15.68 -2.04 -11.13
CA THR A 190 16.53 -2.91 -11.97
C THR A 190 17.32 -3.84 -11.05
N GLU A 191 16.86 -5.08 -10.88
CA GLU A 191 17.75 -6.15 -10.44
C GLU A 191 18.82 -6.35 -11.51
N SER A 192 20.08 -6.31 -11.08
CA SER A 192 21.25 -6.40 -11.95
C SER A 192 21.31 -7.76 -12.64
N ALA A 193 21.42 -7.73 -13.97
CA ALA A 193 21.82 -8.89 -14.73
C ALA A 193 23.26 -9.27 -14.36
N ASN A 194 23.45 -10.48 -13.85
CA ASN A 194 24.77 -11.08 -13.64
C ASN A 194 25.34 -11.50 -15.01
N PRO A 195 26.51 -11.01 -15.47
CA PRO A 195 27.05 -11.43 -16.75
C PRO A 195 27.58 -12.87 -16.66
N LEU A 196 27.01 -13.75 -17.49
CA LEU A 196 27.54 -15.09 -17.74
C LEU A 196 28.98 -14.99 -18.24
N ARG A 197 29.93 -15.56 -17.49
CA ARG A 197 31.28 -15.87 -17.96
C ARG A 197 31.17 -16.94 -19.06
N ALA A 198 31.50 -16.58 -20.29
CA ALA A 198 31.84 -17.53 -21.33
C ALA A 198 33.24 -18.10 -21.04
N GLY A 199 33.35 -19.42 -21.00
CA GLY A 199 34.62 -20.13 -20.96
C GLY A 199 34.52 -21.38 -21.81
N VAL A 200 35.09 -21.33 -23.00
CA VAL A 200 35.94 -22.36 -23.64
C VAL A 200 36.96 -21.59 -24.50
#